data_AF-A0A975CPW9-F1
#
_entry.id   AF-A0A975CPW9-F1
#
_cell.length_a   1.000
_cell.length_b   1.000
_cell.length_c   1.000
_cell.angle_alpha   90.00
_cell.angle_beta   90.00
_cell.angle_gamma   90.00
#
_symmetry.space_group_name_H-M   'P 1'
#
loop_
_entity.id
_entity.type
_entity.pdbx_description
1 polymer ?
#
loop_
_entity_poly.entity_id
_entity_poly.type
_entity_poly.pdbx_seq_one_letter_code
_entity_poly.pdbx_strand_id
1 'polypeptide(L)'
;MSIKELIINKVNAINNPKILKEILSLISIESETEEIYRFSDDEKKLVFEGINDADNGNSYNQQESDKIISKWFEEKSGGLLEH
;
A
#
# COMPACT_ATOMS: atom_id res chain seq x y z
N MET A 1 14.04 1.46 -35.36
CA MET A 1 14.07 2.35 -34.19
C MET A 1 12.90 1.98 -33.30
N SER A 2 13.15 1.65 -32.04
CA SER A 2 12.12 1.31 -31.07
C SER A 2 11.42 2.55 -30.53
N ILE A 3 10.22 2.38 -29.96
CA ILE A 3 9.51 3.48 -29.28
C ILE A 3 10.35 4.07 -28.15
N LYS A 4 11.09 3.22 -27.42
CA LYS A 4 12.02 3.64 -26.37
C LYS A 4 13.10 4.58 -26.91
N GLU A 5 13.72 4.23 -28.03
CA GLU A 5 14.73 5.07 -28.69
C GLU A 5 14.15 6.42 -29.16
N LEU A 6 12.92 6.41 -29.69
CA LEU A 6 12.24 7.64 -30.10
C LEU A 6 11.95 8.57 -28.92
N ILE A 7 11.52 8.03 -27.79
CA ILE A 7 11.26 8.79 -26.55
C ILE A 7 12.56 9.40 -26.03
N ILE A 8 13.64 8.61 -25.93
CA ILE A 8 14.95 9.09 -25.48
C ILE A 8 15.43 10.25 -26.37
N ASN A 9 15.34 10.10 -27.69
CA ASN A 9 15.75 11.15 -28.63
C ASN A 9 14.91 12.42 -28.48
N LYS A 10 13.59 12.30 -28.27
CA LYS A 10 12.72 13.45 -28.03
C LYS A 10 13.02 14.14 -26.70
N VAL A 11 13.24 13.38 -25.62
CA VAL A 11 13.57 13.92 -24.30
C VAL A 11 14.91 14.65 -24.33
N ASN A 12 15.94 14.06 -24.95
CA ASN A 12 17.26 14.66 -25.07
C ASN A 12 17.27 15.98 -25.87
N ALA A 13 16.28 16.20 -26.74
CA ALA A 13 16.14 17.44 -27.50
C ALA A 13 15.40 18.56 -26.73
N ILE A 14 14.83 18.27 -25.55
CA ILE A 14 14.07 19.25 -24.76
C ILE A 14 15.02 19.96 -23.79
N ASN A 15 15.20 21.27 -23.99
CA ASN A 15 15.98 22.13 -23.10
C ASN A 15 15.12 22.84 -22.04
N ASN A 16 13.79 22.76 -22.13
CA ASN A 16 12.90 23.44 -21.20
C ASN A 16 12.70 22.58 -19.94
N PRO A 17 13.21 23.00 -18.77
CA PRO A 17 13.14 22.22 -17.54
C PRO A 17 11.71 22.01 -17.03
N LYS A 18 10.77 22.91 -17.36
CA LYS A 18 9.35 22.75 -16.99
C LYS A 18 8.72 21.55 -17.69
N ILE A 19 9.02 21.39 -18.98
CA ILE A 19 8.53 20.26 -19.79
C ILE A 19 9.15 18.94 -19.29
N LEU A 20 10.45 18.94 -18.98
CA LEU A 20 11.12 17.76 -18.42
C LEU A 20 10.52 17.35 -17.06
N LYS A 21 10.18 18.32 -16.21
CA LYS A 21 9.52 18.06 -14.92
C LYS A 21 8.13 17.44 -15.09
N GLU A 22 7.34 17.92 -16.04
CA GLU A 22 6.02 17.34 -16.34
C GLU A 22 6.12 15.91 -16.89
N ILE A 23 7.07 15.67 -17.81
CA ILE A 23 7.35 14.32 -18.33
C ILE A 23 7.77 13.38 -17.20
N LEU A 24 8.69 13.80 -16.34
CA LEU A 24 9.13 13.02 -15.19
C LEU A 24 7.96 12.69 -14.26
N SER A 25 7.11 13.67 -13.96
CA SER A 25 5.94 13.45 -13.11
C SER A 25 4.99 12.40 -13.69
N LEU A 26 4.74 12.42 -15.01
CA LEU A 26 3.83 11.48 -15.65
C LEU A 26 4.35 10.04 -15.62
N ILE A 27 5.64 9.84 -15.92
CA ILE A 27 6.25 8.50 -15.91
C ILE A 27 6.45 7.96 -14.49
N SER A 28 6.67 8.85 -13.51
CA SER A 28 6.81 8.46 -12.10
C SER A 28 5.50 7.95 -11.52
N ILE A 29 4.36 8.54 -11.91
CA ILE A 29 3.03 8.06 -11.49
C ILE A 29 2.83 6.61 -11.91
N GLU A 30 3.13 6.25 -13.16
CA GLU A 30 2.98 4.87 -13.64
C GLU A 30 3.90 3.89 -12.89
N SER A 31 5.14 4.29 -12.59
CA SER A 31 6.08 3.46 -11.82
C SER A 31 5.75 3.33 -10.33
N GLU A 32 5.08 4.32 -9.73
CA GLU A 32 4.61 4.25 -8.33
C GLU A 32 3.28 3.49 -8.21
N THR A 33 2.50 3.39 -9.30
CA THR A 33 1.27 2.59 -9.34
C THR A 33 1.49 1.10 -9.60
N GLU A 34 2.74 0.63 -9.69
CA GLU A 34 3.09 -0.73 -10.15
C GLU A 34 3.48 -1.75 -9.07
N GLU A 35 3.00 -1.58 -7.83
CA GLU A 35 2.77 -2.77 -7.00
C GLU A 35 1.29 -2.85 -6.64
N ILE A 36 0.53 -3.62 -7.42
CA ILE A 36 -0.74 -4.18 -6.95
C ILE A 36 -0.39 -4.92 -5.67
N TYR A 37 -0.75 -4.34 -4.52
CA TYR A 37 -0.48 -4.94 -3.23
C TYR A 37 -1.10 -6.34 -3.18
N ARG A 38 -0.22 -7.34 -3.07
CA ARG A 38 -0.63 -8.74 -2.98
C ARG A 38 -0.59 -9.12 -1.52
N PHE A 39 -1.74 -9.51 -0.99
CA PHE A 39 -1.80 -10.04 0.36
C PHE A 39 -0.85 -11.25 0.47
N SER A 40 -0.03 -11.25 1.51
CA SER A 40 0.63 -12.44 2.03
C SER A 40 -0.41 -13.50 2.41
N ASP A 41 0.03 -14.73 2.60
CA ASP A 41 -0.89 -15.81 2.97
C ASP A 41 -1.51 -15.59 4.35
N ASP A 42 -0.79 -14.95 5.27
CA ASP A 42 -1.30 -14.56 6.59
C ASP A 42 -2.37 -13.46 6.47
N GLU A 43 -2.14 -12.45 5.63
CA GLU A 43 -3.12 -11.37 5.39
C GLU A 43 -4.39 -11.90 4.70
N LYS A 44 -4.25 -12.79 3.71
CA LYS A 44 -5.41 -13.48 3.11
C LYS A 44 -6.19 -14.24 4.15
N LYS A 45 -5.52 -14.96 5.05
CA LYS A 45 -6.16 -15.73 6.10
C LYS A 45 -6.99 -14.83 7.03
N LEU A 46 -6.43 -13.70 7.47
CA LEU A 46 -7.14 -12.74 8.32
C LEU A 46 -8.38 -12.15 7.62
N VAL A 47 -8.28 -11.90 6.31
CA VAL A 47 -9.41 -11.40 5.51
C VAL A 47 -10.51 -12.46 5.39
N PHE A 48 -10.14 -13.71 5.13
CA PHE A 48 -11.11 -14.81 5.10
C PHE A 48 -11.76 -15.05 6.46
N GLU A 49 -11.01 -14.91 7.56
CA GLU A 49 -11.54 -14.98 8.92
C GLU A 49 -12.59 -13.89 9.16
N GLY A 50 -12.29 -12.64 8.79
CA GLY A 50 -13.25 -11.53 8.90
C GLY A 50 -14.52 -11.72 8.05
N ILE A 51 -14.39 -12.29 6.84
CA ILE A 51 -15.56 -12.65 6.00
C ILE A 51 -16.41 -13.71 6.69
N ASN A 52 -15.79 -14.77 7.20
CA ASN A 52 -16.49 -15.84 7.91
C ASN A 52 -17.18 -15.33 9.18
N ASP A 53 -16.56 -14.43 9.91
CA ASP A 53 -17.16 -13.83 11.10
C ASP A 53 -18.40 -13.00 10.74
N ALA A 54 -18.34 -12.22 9.67
CA ALA A 54 -19.49 -11.48 9.18
C ALA A 54 -20.64 -12.42 8.75
N ASP A 55 -20.33 -13.47 7.99
CA ASP A 55 -21.33 -14.44 7.49
C ASP A 55 -21.99 -15.24 8.62
N ASN A 56 -21.25 -15.54 9.69
CA ASN A 56 -21.77 -16.25 10.86
C ASN A 56 -22.41 -15.32 11.91
N GLY A 57 -22.39 -14.00 11.70
CA GLY A 57 -22.90 -13.03 12.67
C GLY A 57 -22.05 -12.93 13.95
N ASN A 58 -20.77 -13.33 13.87
CA ASN A 58 -19.80 -13.16 14.95
C ASN A 58 -19.39 -11.69 15.01
N SER A 59 -20.19 -10.89 15.72
CA SER A 59 -19.89 -9.48 15.98
C SER A 59 -19.49 -9.27 17.43
N TYR A 60 -18.51 -8.41 17.65
CA TYR A 60 -18.16 -7.95 18.99
C TYR A 60 -18.97 -6.72 19.36
N ASN A 61 -19.47 -6.68 20.59
CA ASN A 61 -19.97 -5.43 21.16
C ASN A 61 -18.80 -4.53 21.58
N GLN A 62 -19.12 -3.26 21.90
CA GLN A 62 -18.11 -2.26 22.26
C GLN A 62 -17.13 -2.75 23.35
N GLN A 63 -17.62 -3.38 24.41
CA GLN A 63 -16.77 -3.83 25.52
C GLN A 63 -15.84 -4.96 25.12
N GLU A 64 -16.28 -5.83 24.20
CA GLU A 64 -15.45 -6.92 23.68
C GLU A 64 -14.38 -6.39 22.73
N SER A 65 -14.74 -5.46 21.85
CA SER A 65 -13.79 -4.76 20.98
C SER A 65 -12.74 -4.01 21.78
N ASP A 66 -13.13 -3.29 22.83
CA ASP A 66 -12.20 -2.53 23.68
C ASP A 66 -11.16 -3.45 24.33
N LYS A 67 -11.57 -4.66 24.75
CA LYS A 67 -10.66 -5.67 25.33
C LYS A 67 -9.68 -6.22 24.31
N ILE A 68 -10.15 -6.54 23.11
CA ILE A 68 -9.30 -7.06 22.02
C ILE A 68 -8.27 -6.01 21.60
N ILE A 69 -8.71 -4.76 21.42
CA ILE A 69 -7.85 -3.65 21.05
C ILE A 69 -6.81 -3.38 22.15
N SER A 70 -7.23 -3.36 23.43
CA SER A 70 -6.30 -3.16 24.55
C SER A 70 -5.24 -4.25 24.64
N LYS A 71 -5.64 -5.51 24.45
CA LYS A 71 -4.69 -6.64 24.42
C LYS A 71 -3.72 -6.54 23.24
N TRP A 72 -4.22 -6.20 22.05
CA TRP A 72 -3.38 -5.97 20.88
C TRP A 72 -2.38 -4.84 21.12
N PHE A 73 -2.83 -3.74 21.76
CA PHE A 73 -1.96 -2.66 22.16
C PHE A 73 -0.88 -3.17 23.12
N GLU A 74 -1.21 -3.86 24.21
CA GLU A 74 -0.21 -4.39 25.15
C GLU A 74 0.85 -5.26 24.46
N GLU A 75 0.42 -6.15 23.56
CA GLU A 75 1.31 -7.07 22.82
C GLU A 75 2.20 -6.36 21.79
N LYS A 76 1.74 -5.24 21.21
CA LYS A 76 2.47 -4.49 20.18
C LYS A 76 3.20 -3.26 20.71
N SER A 77 2.73 -2.66 21.80
CA SER A 77 3.30 -1.48 22.45
C SER A 77 4.36 -1.84 23.49
N GLY A 78 4.47 -3.11 23.89
CA GLY A 78 5.60 -3.61 24.70
C GLY A 78 6.98 -3.43 24.03
N GLY A 79 7.03 -3.14 22.72
CA GLY A 79 8.25 -2.79 21.99
C GLY A 79 8.59 -1.29 21.97
N LEU A 80 7.78 -0.41 22.57
CA LEU A 80 8.02 1.05 22.61
C LEU A 80 8.52 1.57 23.98
N LEU A 81 8.67 0.70 24.98
CA LEU A 81 9.11 1.08 26.34
C LEU A 81 10.53 0.64 26.70
N GLU A 82 11.29 0.05 25.76
CA GLU A 82 12.73 -0.15 25.93
C GLU A 82 13.54 0.86 25.10
N HIS A 83 13.56 2.11 25.54
CA HIS A 83 14.64 3.07 25.27
C HIS A 83 14.81 4.04 26.43
#